data_AF-A0A5C8MQI8-F1
#
_entry.id   AF-A0A5C8MQI8-F1
#
_cell.length_a   1.000
_cell.length_b   1.000
_cell.length_c   1.000
_cell.angle_alpha   90.00
_cell.angle_beta   90.00
_cell.angle_gamma   90.00
#
_symmetry.space_group_name_H-M   'P 1'
#
loop_
_entity.id
_entity.type
_entity.pdbx_description
1 polymer ?
#
loop_
_entity_poly.entity_id
_entity_poly.type
_entity_poly.pdbx_seq_one_letter_code
_entity_poly.pdbx_strand_id
1 'polypeptide(L)'
;MRNYPEQKVIQAFQLYTTLARHGVAGEQAVQLYKGDDDIRGLLDMFSREVDCVIVLTSEQMFLVPRTKLSPFHVSNNWIKRHYLRSGATNGDLYLLYFTVLVLFGSFYDTYQSQEPTRDFLSMDEWVHLVQERIDQLKQHDPDELKQFEQEFSYNWSLIIEKWDAMDDIKETAKKQSGNTISRLSFIDTARRFLIDQGLIVDIGNHEVALTEKAKTIVQRFFMEMEYNRGIFEFIYG
;
A
#
# COMPACT_ATOMS: atom_id res chain seq x y z
N MET A 1 -13.62 -13.25 32.61
CA MET A 1 -13.22 -11.87 32.28
C MET A 1 -11.85 -11.66 32.92
N ARG A 2 -10.81 -11.34 32.15
CA ARG A 2 -9.46 -11.13 32.69
C ARG A 2 -9.46 -9.79 33.44
N ASN A 3 -9.08 -9.78 34.72
CA ASN A 3 -9.02 -8.56 35.52
C ASN A 3 -7.65 -7.91 35.31
N TYR A 4 -7.65 -6.70 34.77
CA TYR A 4 -6.43 -5.92 34.57
C TYR A 4 -6.21 -4.94 35.74
N PRO A 5 -4.98 -4.77 36.24
CA PRO A 5 -4.68 -3.71 37.20
C PRO A 5 -4.97 -2.33 36.59
N GLU A 6 -5.54 -1.41 37.37
CA GLU A 6 -5.87 -0.05 36.90
C GLU A 6 -4.67 0.65 36.25
N GLN A 7 -3.49 0.53 36.85
CA GLN A 7 -2.26 1.08 36.30
C GLN A 7 -1.95 0.55 34.89
N LYS A 8 -2.21 -0.74 34.62
CA LYS A 8 -2.00 -1.35 33.29
C LYS A 8 -3.01 -0.84 32.28
N VAL A 9 -4.27 -0.66 32.69
CA VAL A 9 -5.32 -0.07 31.84
C VAL A 9 -4.92 1.34 31.40
N ILE A 10 -4.51 2.19 32.34
CA ILE A 10 -4.10 3.56 32.02
C ILE A 10 -2.85 3.58 31.14
N GLN A 11 -1.85 2.76 31.42
CA GLN A 11 -0.62 2.69 30.62
C GLN A 11 -0.89 2.21 29.18
N ALA A 12 -1.70 1.16 29.01
CA ALA A 12 -2.09 0.66 27.69
C ALA A 12 -2.92 1.71 26.92
N PHE A 13 -3.81 2.43 27.61
CA PHE A 13 -4.61 3.49 26.99
C PHE A 13 -3.72 4.65 26.52
N GLN A 14 -2.75 5.09 27.31
CA GLN A 14 -1.78 6.11 26.91
C GLN A 14 -1.01 5.68 25.65
N LEU A 15 -0.56 4.43 25.61
CA LEU A 15 0.11 3.88 24.42
C LEU A 15 -0.82 3.86 23.20
N TYR A 16 -2.06 3.38 23.37
CA TYR A 16 -3.08 3.44 22.31
C TYR A 16 -3.32 4.86 21.81
N THR A 17 -3.43 5.87 22.69
CA THR A 17 -3.65 7.26 22.26
C THR A 17 -2.47 7.83 21.45
N THR A 18 -1.25 7.39 21.76
CA THR A 18 -0.04 7.75 20.98
C THR A 18 -0.15 7.18 19.58
N LEU A 19 -0.47 5.89 19.47
CA LEU A 19 -0.67 5.21 18.19
C LEU A 19 -1.84 5.79 17.39
N ALA A 20 -2.97 6.07 18.02
CA ALA A 20 -4.14 6.67 17.36
C ALA A 20 -3.83 8.06 16.81
N ARG A 21 -2.98 8.84 17.49
CA ARG A 21 -2.62 10.19 17.05
C ARG A 21 -1.57 10.19 15.94
N HIS A 22 -0.56 9.32 16.03
CA HIS A 22 0.63 9.38 15.19
C HIS A 22 0.73 8.23 14.19
N GLY A 23 -0.08 7.18 14.33
CA GLY A 23 0.02 5.93 13.56
C GLY A 23 1.21 5.04 13.94
N VAL A 24 2.15 5.56 14.75
CA VAL A 24 3.40 4.89 15.11
C VAL A 24 3.84 5.21 16.54
N ALA A 25 4.48 4.25 17.20
CA ALA A 25 5.21 4.41 18.45
C ALA A 25 6.61 3.75 18.33
N GLY A 26 7.60 4.26 19.06
CA GLY A 26 9.00 3.81 18.97
C GLY A 26 9.35 2.61 19.87
N GLU A 27 10.65 2.38 20.04
CA GLU A 27 11.20 1.15 20.61
C GLU A 27 10.70 0.84 22.03
N GLN A 28 10.56 1.86 22.88
CA GLN A 28 10.03 1.68 24.24
C GLN A 28 8.62 1.09 24.24
N ALA A 29 7.77 1.48 23.28
CA ALA A 29 6.44 0.89 23.14
C ALA A 29 6.51 -0.57 22.70
N VAL A 30 7.43 -0.90 21.79
CA VAL A 30 7.68 -2.27 21.34
C VAL A 30 8.12 -3.14 22.52
N GLN A 31 9.07 -2.67 23.33
CA GLN A 31 9.55 -3.37 24.51
C GLN A 31 8.43 -3.61 25.54
N LEU A 32 7.60 -2.60 25.80
CA LEU A 32 6.44 -2.72 26.70
C LEU A 32 5.42 -3.75 26.21
N TYR A 33 5.07 -3.72 24.93
CA TYR A 33 4.13 -4.67 24.36
C TYR A 33 4.67 -6.10 24.33
N LYS A 34 5.97 -6.29 24.10
CA LYS A 34 6.60 -7.62 24.13
C LYS A 34 6.78 -8.15 25.55
N GLY A 35 7.07 -7.27 26.51
CA GLY A 35 7.44 -7.62 27.87
C GLY A 35 6.27 -7.73 28.86
N ASP A 36 5.09 -7.23 28.51
CA ASP A 36 3.94 -7.19 29.42
C ASP A 36 2.65 -7.69 28.77
N ASP A 37 2.22 -8.88 29.20
CA ASP A 37 1.02 -9.56 28.68
C ASP A 37 -0.28 -8.78 28.90
N ASP A 38 -0.35 -8.01 29.98
CA ASP A 38 -1.54 -7.24 30.29
C ASP A 38 -1.64 -6.01 29.37
N ILE A 39 -0.53 -5.30 29.18
CA ILE A 39 -0.44 -4.19 28.23
C ILE A 39 -0.74 -4.67 26.81
N ARG A 40 -0.14 -5.78 26.38
CA ARG A 40 -0.40 -6.38 25.07
C ARG A 40 -1.87 -6.71 24.86
N GLY A 41 -2.47 -7.44 25.81
CA GLY A 41 -3.87 -7.85 25.71
C GLY A 41 -4.84 -6.67 25.68
N LEU A 42 -4.57 -5.61 26.45
CA LEU A 42 -5.34 -4.37 26.43
C LEU A 42 -5.18 -3.61 25.12
N LEU A 43 -3.95 -3.47 24.63
CA LEU A 43 -3.67 -2.74 23.39
C LEU A 43 -4.31 -3.42 22.17
N ASP A 44 -4.25 -4.75 22.12
CA ASP A 44 -4.94 -5.56 21.10
C ASP A 44 -6.45 -5.40 21.17
N MET A 45 -7.01 -5.33 22.39
CA MET A 45 -8.43 -5.09 22.61
C MET A 45 -8.83 -3.70 22.09
N PHE A 46 -8.15 -2.63 22.51
CA PHE A 46 -8.45 -1.27 22.07
C PHE A 46 -8.32 -1.10 20.56
N SER A 47 -7.28 -1.69 19.96
CA SER A 47 -7.06 -1.63 18.51
C SER A 47 -8.18 -2.33 17.73
N ARG A 48 -8.65 -3.49 18.23
CA ARG A 48 -9.74 -4.23 17.59
C ARG A 48 -11.08 -3.50 17.65
N GLU A 49 -11.38 -2.77 18.72
CA GLU A 49 -12.61 -1.96 18.83
C GLU A 49 -12.72 -0.86 17.75
N VAL A 50 -11.60 -0.51 17.11
CA VAL A 50 -11.52 0.47 16.02
C VAL A 50 -11.09 -0.15 14.70
N ASP A 51 -11.36 -1.44 14.52
CA ASP A 51 -11.05 -2.23 13.31
C ASP A 51 -9.57 -2.13 12.88
N CYS A 52 -8.66 -2.03 13.86
CA CYS A 52 -7.22 -1.97 13.64
C CYS A 52 -6.50 -3.19 14.20
N VAL A 53 -5.22 -3.28 13.85
CA VAL A 53 -4.27 -4.27 14.35
C VAL A 53 -2.93 -3.63 14.65
N ILE A 54 -2.26 -4.14 15.68
CA ILE A 54 -0.90 -3.75 16.02
C ILE A 54 0.08 -4.55 15.15
N VAL A 55 0.94 -3.84 14.41
CA VAL A 55 2.03 -4.40 13.62
C VAL A 55 3.35 -3.91 14.20
N LEU A 56 4.35 -4.78 14.30
CA LEU A 56 5.63 -4.47 14.97
C LEU A 56 6.80 -4.71 14.06
N THR A 57 7.78 -3.82 14.10
CA THR A 57 9.17 -4.09 13.71
C THR A 57 10.01 -4.33 14.97
N SER A 58 11.34 -4.39 14.83
CA SER A 58 12.26 -4.36 15.98
C SER A 58 12.16 -3.05 16.77
N GLU A 59 11.96 -1.93 16.08
CA GLU A 59 12.09 -0.58 16.63
C GLU A 59 10.78 0.20 16.70
N GLN A 60 9.75 -0.20 15.96
CA GLN A 60 8.51 0.55 15.83
C GLN A 60 7.27 -0.33 15.97
N MET A 61 6.19 0.30 16.40
CA MET A 61 4.86 -0.27 16.52
C MET A 61 3.89 0.60 15.74
N PHE A 62 3.03 -0.01 14.95
CA PHE A 62 2.08 0.67 14.09
C PHE A 62 0.66 0.23 14.40
N LEU A 63 -0.28 1.18 14.32
CA LEU A 63 -1.71 0.90 14.30
C LEU A 63 -2.17 0.90 12.84
N VAL A 64 -2.54 -0.28 12.34
CA VAL A 64 -2.89 -0.47 10.93
C VAL A 64 -4.39 -0.78 10.81
N PRO A 65 -5.16 -0.04 10.00
CA PRO A 65 -6.56 -0.36 9.70
C PRO A 65 -6.67 -1.73 9.02
N ARG A 66 -7.54 -2.61 9.51
CA ARG A 66 -7.84 -3.90 8.86
C ARG A 66 -8.94 -3.79 7.82
N THR A 67 -9.84 -2.83 7.98
CA THR A 67 -11.01 -2.67 7.12
C THR A 67 -11.26 -1.20 6.81
N LYS A 68 -12.08 -0.95 5.78
CA LYS A 68 -12.56 0.40 5.44
C LYS A 68 -13.49 1.02 6.50
N LEU A 69 -13.94 0.24 7.49
CA LEU A 69 -14.81 0.72 8.57
C LEU A 69 -14.02 1.39 9.70
N SER A 70 -12.72 1.12 9.78
CA SER A 70 -11.86 1.75 10.77
C SER A 70 -11.88 3.28 10.63
N PRO A 71 -11.95 4.03 11.75
CA PRO A 71 -11.85 5.49 11.71
C PRO A 71 -10.47 5.97 11.22
N PHE A 72 -9.46 5.09 11.18
CA PHE A 72 -8.12 5.37 10.70
C PHE A 72 -7.93 5.02 9.22
N HIS A 73 -8.99 4.55 8.54
CA HIS A 73 -8.93 4.22 7.12
C HIS A 73 -8.73 5.47 6.25
N VAL A 74 -7.76 5.40 5.34
CA VAL A 74 -7.54 6.42 4.31
C VAL A 74 -8.56 6.23 3.18
N SER A 75 -9.59 7.08 3.15
CA SER A 75 -10.68 6.94 2.17
C SER A 75 -10.26 7.27 0.73
N ASN A 76 -10.91 6.60 -0.23
CA ASN A 76 -10.78 6.89 -1.67
C ASN A 76 -10.94 8.38 -2.01
N ASN A 77 -11.88 9.07 -1.38
CA ASN A 77 -12.11 10.50 -1.63
C ASN A 77 -10.98 11.36 -1.09
N TRP A 78 -10.37 10.96 0.03
CA TRP A 78 -9.20 11.66 0.57
C TRP A 78 -8.01 11.50 -0.38
N ILE A 79 -7.71 10.29 -0.85
CA ILE A 79 -6.60 10.05 -1.80
C ILE A 79 -6.79 10.87 -3.08
N LYS A 80 -7.99 10.82 -3.68
CA LYS A 80 -8.31 11.59 -4.90
C LYS A 80 -8.10 13.09 -4.72
N ARG A 81 -8.44 13.65 -3.55
CA ARG A 81 -8.32 15.10 -3.28
C ARG A 81 -6.89 15.54 -3.00
N HIS A 82 -6.07 14.69 -2.39
CA HIS A 82 -4.73 15.07 -1.93
C HIS A 82 -3.63 14.74 -2.94
N TYR A 83 -3.80 13.70 -3.76
CA TYR A 83 -2.75 13.23 -4.67
C TYR A 83 -3.14 13.31 -6.15
N LEU A 84 -4.40 13.01 -6.48
CA LEU A 84 -4.84 13.04 -7.87
C LEU A 84 -5.31 14.44 -8.29
N ARG A 85 -5.36 14.68 -9.61
CA ARG A 85 -5.86 15.94 -10.17
C ARG A 85 -7.32 16.20 -9.77
N SER A 86 -7.71 17.48 -9.79
CA SER A 86 -9.10 17.87 -9.64
C SER A 86 -9.98 17.15 -10.69
N GLY A 87 -11.11 16.60 -10.25
CA GLY A 87 -11.99 15.81 -11.11
C GLY A 87 -11.55 14.36 -11.36
N ALA A 88 -10.55 13.84 -10.63
CA ALA A 88 -10.12 12.44 -10.76
C ALA A 88 -11.28 11.45 -10.59
N THR A 89 -11.35 10.48 -11.48
CA THR A 89 -12.36 9.41 -11.47
C THR A 89 -11.90 8.25 -10.60
N ASN A 90 -12.80 7.29 -10.34
CA ASN A 90 -12.38 6.05 -9.68
C ASN A 90 -11.40 5.23 -10.54
N GLY A 91 -11.43 5.37 -11.87
CA GLY A 91 -10.44 4.74 -12.76
C GLY A 91 -9.02 5.25 -12.51
N ASP A 92 -8.84 6.56 -12.29
CA ASP A 92 -7.52 7.10 -11.93
C ASP A 92 -7.04 6.55 -10.58
N LEU A 93 -7.96 6.35 -9.63
CA LEU A 93 -7.64 5.73 -8.33
C LEU A 93 -7.31 4.24 -8.44
N TYR A 94 -8.04 3.49 -9.28
CA TYR A 94 -7.75 2.07 -9.50
C TYR A 94 -6.42 1.87 -10.19
N LEU A 95 -6.07 2.75 -11.14
CA LEU A 95 -4.74 2.74 -11.73
C LEU A 95 -3.66 3.05 -10.68
N LEU A 96 -3.89 4.01 -9.77
CA LEU A 96 -2.96 4.26 -8.66
C LEU A 96 -2.78 3.00 -7.80
N TYR A 97 -3.86 2.32 -7.41
CA TYR A 97 -3.77 1.05 -6.67
C TYR A 97 -3.01 -0.02 -7.46
N PHE A 98 -3.26 -0.15 -8.76
CA PHE A 98 -2.53 -1.08 -9.61
C PHE A 98 -1.02 -0.78 -9.64
N THR A 99 -0.63 0.49 -9.82
CA THR A 99 0.80 0.85 -9.79
C THR A 99 1.47 0.54 -8.45
N VAL A 100 0.74 0.69 -7.34
CA VAL A 100 1.20 0.33 -6.00
C VAL A 100 1.34 -1.19 -5.85
N LEU A 101 0.39 -1.97 -6.36
CA LEU A 101 0.49 -3.44 -6.39
C LEU A 101 1.70 -3.89 -7.20
N VAL A 102 1.94 -3.28 -8.36
CA VAL A 102 3.10 -3.59 -9.21
C VAL A 102 4.41 -3.25 -8.51
N LEU A 103 4.46 -2.11 -7.79
CA LEU A 103 5.62 -1.75 -7.00
C LEU A 103 5.92 -2.83 -5.96
N PHE A 104 4.97 -3.14 -5.08
CA PHE A 104 5.21 -4.11 -4.03
C PHE A 104 5.58 -5.46 -4.63
N GLY A 105 4.85 -5.96 -5.62
CA GLY A 105 5.17 -7.23 -6.25
C GLY A 105 6.56 -7.27 -6.91
N SER A 106 7.06 -6.16 -7.43
CA SER A 106 8.43 -6.12 -7.97
C SER A 106 9.51 -6.45 -6.94
N PHE A 107 9.25 -6.14 -5.66
CA PHE A 107 10.17 -6.47 -4.57
C PHE A 107 10.11 -7.94 -4.15
N TYR A 108 9.11 -8.72 -4.59
CA TYR A 108 8.96 -10.12 -4.19
C TYR A 108 8.91 -11.00 -5.45
N ASP A 109 10.04 -11.65 -5.77
CA ASP A 109 10.24 -12.44 -7.02
C ASP A 109 9.26 -13.62 -7.18
N THR A 110 8.71 -14.11 -6.06
CA THR A 110 7.74 -15.21 -6.04
C THR A 110 6.70 -14.99 -4.94
N TYR A 111 5.51 -15.56 -5.15
CA TYR A 111 4.44 -15.67 -4.15
C TYR A 111 4.84 -16.48 -2.89
N GLN A 112 6.03 -17.07 -2.87
CA GLN A 112 6.58 -17.81 -1.73
C GLN A 112 7.69 -17.08 -0.97
N SER A 113 8.26 -16.01 -1.54
CA SER A 113 9.35 -15.28 -0.88
C SER A 113 8.77 -14.35 0.18
N GLN A 114 9.01 -14.66 1.45
CA GLN A 114 8.64 -13.75 2.54
C GLN A 114 9.56 -12.52 2.61
N GLU A 115 10.75 -12.60 2.03
CA GLU A 115 11.72 -11.50 2.03
C GLU A 115 11.78 -10.80 0.67
N PRO A 116 11.99 -9.47 0.64
CA PRO A 116 12.27 -8.76 -0.59
C PRO A 116 13.50 -9.32 -1.31
N THR A 117 13.45 -9.41 -2.63
CA THR A 117 14.53 -9.93 -3.49
C THR A 117 15.38 -8.84 -4.13
N ARG A 118 15.01 -7.57 -3.93
CA ARG A 118 15.78 -6.38 -4.34
C ARG A 118 15.74 -5.32 -3.24
N ASP A 119 16.77 -4.49 -3.19
CA ASP A 119 16.89 -3.43 -2.17
C ASP A 119 16.19 -2.13 -2.58
N PHE A 120 16.16 -1.83 -3.88
CA PHE A 120 15.60 -0.60 -4.43
C PHE A 120 15.04 -0.81 -5.84
N LEU A 121 14.26 0.17 -6.31
CA LEU A 121 13.68 0.22 -7.64
C LEU A 121 13.76 1.65 -8.19
N SER A 122 14.22 1.81 -9.43
CA SER A 122 14.20 3.13 -10.09
C SER A 122 12.79 3.49 -10.56
N MET A 123 12.49 4.79 -10.64
CA MET A 123 11.21 5.28 -11.15
C MET A 123 10.94 4.86 -12.60
N ASP A 124 11.98 4.79 -13.42
CA ASP A 124 11.85 4.38 -14.82
C ASP A 124 11.55 2.89 -14.93
N GLU A 125 12.26 2.07 -14.15
CA GLU A 125 11.96 0.64 -14.07
C GLU A 125 10.54 0.40 -13.54
N TRP A 126 10.07 1.18 -12.56
CA TRP A 126 8.69 1.07 -12.09
C TRP A 126 7.68 1.36 -13.19
N VAL A 127 7.89 2.40 -14.00
CA VAL A 127 7.05 2.67 -15.20
C VAL A 127 7.07 1.48 -16.16
N HIS A 128 8.24 0.91 -16.43
CA HIS A 128 8.39 -0.24 -17.32
C HIS A 128 7.66 -1.48 -16.78
N LEU A 129 7.79 -1.79 -15.50
CA LEU A 129 7.11 -2.93 -14.88
C LEU A 129 5.59 -2.78 -14.93
N VAL A 130 5.06 -1.56 -14.74
CA VAL A 130 3.62 -1.32 -14.90
C VAL A 130 3.21 -1.54 -16.35
N GLN A 131 3.97 -1.04 -17.32
CA GLN A 131 3.72 -1.27 -18.75
C GLN A 131 3.68 -2.77 -19.07
N GLU A 132 4.66 -3.55 -18.59
CA GLU A 132 4.69 -5.00 -18.80
C GLU A 132 3.43 -5.69 -18.27
N ARG A 133 2.96 -5.32 -17.07
CA ARG A 133 1.73 -5.89 -16.51
C ARG A 133 0.48 -5.46 -17.28
N ILE A 134 0.43 -4.23 -17.78
CA ILE A 134 -0.65 -3.79 -18.67
C ILE A 134 -0.64 -4.60 -19.98
N ASP A 135 0.53 -4.85 -20.57
CA ASP A 135 0.64 -5.62 -21.80
C ASP A 135 0.28 -7.08 -21.61
N GLN A 136 0.58 -7.68 -20.44
CA GLN A 136 0.09 -9.02 -20.07
C GLN A 136 -1.44 -9.04 -19.97
N LEU A 137 -2.05 -8.07 -19.27
CA LEU A 137 -3.51 -7.99 -19.17
C LEU A 137 -4.19 -7.87 -20.55
N LYS A 138 -3.56 -7.19 -21.50
CA LYS A 138 -4.04 -7.06 -22.89
C LYS A 138 -3.93 -8.33 -23.72
N GLN A 139 -3.17 -9.34 -23.28
CA GLN A 139 -3.07 -10.62 -23.99
C GLN A 139 -4.30 -11.51 -23.79
N HIS A 140 -5.08 -11.25 -22.74
CA HIS A 140 -6.34 -11.94 -22.49
C HIS A 140 -7.42 -11.52 -23.48
N ASP A 141 -8.31 -12.46 -23.80
CA ASP A 141 -9.50 -12.14 -24.57
C ASP A 141 -10.42 -11.18 -23.78
N PRO A 142 -11.11 -10.21 -24.42
CA PRO A 142 -11.97 -9.26 -23.71
C PRO A 142 -13.05 -9.89 -22.82
N ASP A 143 -13.57 -11.07 -23.18
CA ASP A 143 -14.58 -11.76 -22.37
C ASP A 143 -13.94 -12.52 -21.20
N GLU A 144 -12.71 -13.03 -21.37
CA GLU A 144 -11.89 -13.59 -20.28
C GLU A 144 -11.50 -12.50 -19.28
N LEU A 145 -11.06 -11.34 -19.76
CA LEU A 145 -10.68 -10.20 -18.92
C LEU A 145 -11.86 -9.75 -18.05
N LYS A 146 -13.08 -9.69 -18.60
CA LYS A 146 -14.30 -9.39 -17.82
C LYS A 146 -14.62 -10.43 -16.76
N GLN A 147 -14.29 -11.70 -16.97
CA GLN A 147 -14.46 -12.73 -15.93
C GLN A 147 -13.49 -12.45 -14.78
N PHE A 148 -12.22 -12.16 -15.08
CA PHE A 148 -11.25 -11.77 -14.06
C PHE A 148 -11.64 -10.47 -13.33
N GLU A 149 -12.28 -9.51 -14.01
CA GLU A 149 -12.78 -8.31 -13.34
C GLU A 149 -13.79 -8.63 -12.24
N GLN A 150 -14.69 -9.60 -12.49
CA GLN A 150 -15.68 -10.04 -11.53
C GLN A 150 -15.03 -10.84 -10.39
N GLU A 151 -14.12 -11.76 -10.73
CA GLU A 151 -13.43 -12.62 -9.76
C GLU A 151 -12.59 -11.82 -8.77
N PHE A 152 -11.71 -10.94 -9.28
CA PHE A 152 -10.81 -10.17 -8.43
C PHE A 152 -11.47 -8.90 -7.88
N SER A 153 -12.62 -8.48 -8.43
CA SER A 153 -13.26 -7.19 -8.14
C SER A 153 -12.37 -5.98 -8.50
N TYR A 154 -11.62 -6.10 -9.59
CA TYR A 154 -10.79 -5.03 -10.18
C TYR A 154 -11.29 -4.72 -11.59
N ASN A 155 -11.34 -3.45 -11.96
CA ASN A 155 -11.75 -3.06 -13.31
C ASN A 155 -10.52 -2.95 -14.23
N TRP A 156 -10.04 -4.09 -14.71
CA TRP A 156 -8.84 -4.22 -15.54
C TRP A 156 -8.93 -3.43 -16.84
N SER A 157 -10.07 -3.47 -17.52
CA SER A 157 -10.31 -2.73 -18.76
C SER A 157 -10.16 -1.23 -18.55
N LEU A 158 -10.71 -0.69 -17.44
CA LEU A 158 -10.57 0.72 -17.11
C LEU A 158 -9.12 1.08 -16.71
N ILE A 159 -8.40 0.18 -16.04
CA ILE A 159 -6.98 0.37 -15.72
C ILE A 159 -6.15 0.49 -17.01
N ILE A 160 -6.37 -0.42 -17.96
CA ILE A 160 -5.72 -0.41 -19.28
C ILE A 160 -6.05 0.89 -20.02
N GLU A 161 -7.33 1.25 -20.13
CA GLU A 161 -7.80 2.47 -20.80
C GLU A 161 -7.11 3.72 -20.22
N LYS A 162 -7.02 3.80 -18.89
CA LYS A 162 -6.40 4.94 -18.20
C LYS A 162 -4.90 5.03 -18.43
N TRP A 163 -4.21 3.88 -18.49
CA TRP A 163 -2.78 3.83 -18.74
C TRP A 163 -2.43 4.17 -20.19
N ASP A 164 -3.21 3.68 -21.15
CA ASP A 164 -3.01 3.95 -22.58
C ASP A 164 -3.37 5.38 -22.99
N ALA A 165 -4.24 6.04 -22.23
CA ALA A 165 -4.57 7.45 -22.44
C ALA A 165 -3.45 8.43 -22.00
N MET A 166 -2.36 7.94 -21.40
CA MET A 166 -1.21 8.74 -20.99
C MET A 166 -0.09 8.69 -22.03
N ASP A 167 0.64 9.80 -22.19
CA ASP A 167 1.78 9.86 -23.11
C ASP A 167 3.04 9.23 -22.48
N ASP A 168 3.78 8.48 -23.31
CA ASP A 168 5.05 7.80 -22.96
C ASP A 168 6.25 8.73 -22.92
N ILE A 169 6.07 9.96 -23.39
CA ILE A 169 7.18 10.84 -23.72
C ILE A 169 7.81 11.41 -22.44
N LYS A 170 9.04 10.99 -22.15
CA LYS A 170 10.01 11.78 -21.38
C LYS A 170 10.60 12.89 -22.26
N GLU A 171 10.50 14.11 -21.76
CA GLU A 171 11.66 15.01 -21.62
C GLU A 171 12.52 15.26 -22.87
N THR A 172 11.93 15.55 -24.03
CA THR A 172 12.63 16.32 -25.08
C THR A 172 11.68 17.30 -25.77
N ALA A 173 12.01 18.60 -25.61
CA ALA A 173 11.62 19.74 -26.43
C ALA A 173 10.11 20.02 -26.70
N LYS A 174 9.68 21.18 -26.16
CA LYS A 174 8.70 22.13 -26.73
C LYS A 174 7.39 21.59 -27.34
N LYS A 175 6.32 21.90 -26.61
CA LYS A 175 4.92 22.07 -27.07
C LYS A 175 4.23 20.80 -27.59
N GLN A 176 3.46 20.15 -26.71
CA GLN A 176 2.08 19.77 -27.01
C GLN A 176 1.19 20.07 -25.79
N SER A 177 -0.09 20.31 -26.04
CA SER A 177 -1.09 20.97 -25.18
C SER A 177 -1.06 20.65 -23.68
N GLY A 178 -1.28 21.67 -22.84
CA GLY A 178 -1.17 21.61 -21.38
C GLY A 178 -2.22 20.79 -20.61
N ASN A 179 -2.50 19.55 -21.03
CA ASN A 179 -3.40 18.63 -20.31
C ASN A 179 -2.98 17.15 -20.30
N THR A 180 -1.85 16.75 -20.92
CA THR A 180 -1.43 15.33 -20.87
C THR A 180 -0.59 15.03 -19.63
N ILE A 181 -0.98 13.99 -18.89
CA ILE A 181 -0.21 13.42 -17.77
C ILE A 181 0.74 12.38 -18.38
N SER A 182 2.05 12.49 -18.12
CA SER A 182 2.99 11.45 -18.51
C SER A 182 2.95 10.30 -17.51
N ARG A 183 3.24 9.07 -17.97
CA ARG A 183 3.30 7.89 -17.08
C ARG A 183 4.24 8.11 -15.88
N LEU A 184 5.39 8.74 -16.09
CA LEU A 184 6.32 9.08 -15.02
C LEU A 184 5.68 10.01 -13.97
N SER A 185 4.95 11.05 -14.39
CA SER A 185 4.27 11.97 -13.47
C SER A 185 3.15 11.28 -12.68
N PHE A 186 2.50 10.28 -13.27
CA PHE A 186 1.52 9.46 -12.57
C PHE A 186 2.19 8.56 -11.53
N ILE A 187 3.30 7.88 -11.89
CA ILE A 187 4.08 7.08 -10.95
C ILE A 187 4.65 7.94 -9.82
N ASP A 188 5.09 9.17 -10.09
CA ASP A 188 5.50 10.12 -9.04
C ASP A 188 4.35 10.49 -8.07
N THR A 189 3.11 10.45 -8.55
CA THR A 189 1.94 10.63 -7.69
C THR A 189 1.75 9.45 -6.74
N ALA A 190 1.90 8.21 -7.24
CA ALA A 190 1.90 7.02 -6.39
C ALA A 190 3.08 7.03 -5.41
N ARG A 191 4.28 7.43 -5.86
CA ARG A 191 5.48 7.59 -5.01
C ARG A 191 5.22 8.51 -3.82
N ARG A 192 4.72 9.74 -4.08
CA ARG A 192 4.43 10.73 -3.04
C ARG A 192 3.41 10.21 -2.03
N PHE A 193 2.34 9.57 -2.52
CA PHE A 193 1.36 8.93 -1.64
C PHE A 193 2.01 7.88 -0.73
N LEU A 194 2.82 6.98 -1.27
CA LEU A 194 3.47 5.92 -0.48
C LEU A 194 4.52 6.45 0.50
N ILE A 195 5.25 7.52 0.15
CA ILE A 195 6.16 8.21 1.08
C ILE A 195 5.37 8.82 2.25
N ASP A 196 4.27 9.52 1.96
CA ASP A 196 3.42 10.12 2.99
C ASP A 196 2.74 9.07 3.90
N GLN A 197 2.48 7.87 3.37
CA GLN A 197 2.02 6.73 4.16
C GLN A 197 3.15 6.01 4.92
N GLY A 198 4.41 6.43 4.72
CA GLY A 198 5.60 5.81 5.31
C GLY A 198 5.80 4.36 4.85
N LEU A 199 5.41 4.04 3.61
CA LEU A 199 5.53 2.70 3.03
C LEU A 199 6.81 2.55 2.19
N ILE A 200 7.24 3.62 1.54
CA ILE A 200 8.51 3.67 0.81
C ILE A 200 9.34 4.87 1.25
N VAL A 201 10.62 4.84 0.95
CA VAL A 201 11.55 5.96 1.11
C VAL A 201 12.22 6.28 -0.22
N ASP A 202 12.46 7.57 -0.46
CA ASP A 202 13.32 8.04 -1.54
C ASP A 202 14.78 7.92 -1.07
N ILE A 203 15.61 7.20 -1.84
CA ILE A 203 17.02 6.98 -1.52
C ILE A 203 17.97 7.80 -2.39
N GLY A 204 17.43 8.75 -3.16
CA GLY A 204 18.17 9.52 -4.17
C GLY A 204 18.13 8.86 -5.55
N ASN A 205 18.73 9.53 -6.54
CA ASN A 205 18.88 9.03 -7.92
C ASN A 205 17.57 8.57 -8.62
N HIS A 206 16.41 9.08 -8.20
CA HIS A 206 15.10 8.60 -8.65
C HIS A 206 14.86 7.13 -8.33
N GLU A 207 15.34 6.67 -7.17
CA GLU A 207 15.17 5.31 -6.67
C GLU A 207 14.38 5.32 -5.36
N VAL A 208 13.62 4.25 -5.14
CA VAL A 208 12.82 4.05 -3.93
C VAL A 208 13.10 2.69 -3.32
N ALA A 209 13.00 2.60 -2.00
CA ALA A 209 13.11 1.35 -1.24
C ALA A 209 11.90 1.16 -0.32
N LEU A 210 11.59 -0.11 0.00
CA LEU A 210 10.54 -0.43 0.98
C LEU A 210 10.99 -0.10 2.40
N THR A 211 10.09 0.49 3.18
CA THR A 211 10.28 0.64 4.64
C THR A 211 10.08 -0.68 5.36
N GLU A 212 10.63 -0.81 6.57
CA GLU A 212 10.34 -1.95 7.46
C GLU A 212 8.84 -2.08 7.79
N LYS A 213 8.13 -0.95 7.89
CA LYS A 213 6.67 -0.90 8.01
C LYS A 213 6.00 -1.64 6.85
N ALA A 214 6.37 -1.30 5.61
CA ALA A 214 5.81 -1.93 4.43
C ALA A 214 6.16 -3.43 4.38
N LYS A 215 7.43 -3.80 4.58
CA LYS A 215 7.86 -5.21 4.57
C LYS A 215 7.05 -6.04 5.56
N THR A 216 6.87 -5.55 6.79
CA THR A 216 6.11 -6.25 7.83
C THR A 216 4.61 -6.35 7.48
N ILE A 217 4.02 -5.29 6.92
CA ILE A 217 2.62 -5.32 6.48
C ILE A 217 2.43 -6.32 5.33
N VAL A 218 3.33 -6.31 4.34
CA VAL A 218 3.28 -7.22 3.18
C VAL A 218 3.43 -8.67 3.63
N GLN A 219 4.43 -8.98 4.44
CA GLN A 219 4.63 -10.32 5.01
C GLN A 219 3.39 -10.82 5.76
N ARG A 220 2.73 -9.94 6.53
CA ARG A 220 1.60 -10.31 7.38
C ARG A 220 0.26 -10.40 6.67
N PHE A 221 0.00 -9.56 5.67
CA PHE A 221 -1.32 -9.44 5.06
C PHE A 221 -1.36 -9.73 3.58
N PHE A 222 -0.24 -9.67 2.88
CA PHE A 222 -0.26 -9.64 1.42
C PHE A 222 0.22 -10.94 0.81
N MET A 223 1.09 -11.67 1.52
CA MET A 223 1.52 -13.01 1.14
C MET A 223 0.49 -14.10 1.52
N GLU A 224 -0.48 -13.76 2.36
CA GLU A 224 -1.54 -14.69 2.76
C GLU A 224 -2.66 -14.71 1.71
N MET A 225 -2.90 -15.90 1.12
CA MET A 225 -3.90 -16.12 0.05
C MET A 225 -5.32 -15.66 0.41
N GLU A 226 -5.68 -15.72 1.70
CA GLU A 226 -6.98 -15.25 2.19
C GLU A 226 -7.21 -13.75 1.90
N TYR A 227 -6.13 -12.97 1.90
CA TYR A 227 -6.18 -11.52 1.71
C TYR A 227 -5.93 -11.09 0.26
N ASN A 228 -4.99 -11.73 -0.44
CA ASN A 228 -4.67 -11.36 -1.83
C ASN A 228 -5.60 -12.03 -2.86
N ARG A 229 -6.35 -13.08 -2.47
CA ARG A 229 -7.30 -13.81 -3.32
C ARG A 229 -6.70 -14.29 -4.65
N GLY A 230 -5.41 -14.61 -4.70
CA GLY A 230 -4.73 -15.05 -5.92
C GLY A 230 -4.42 -13.95 -6.93
N ILE A 231 -4.68 -12.67 -6.63
CA ILE A 231 -4.42 -11.57 -7.58
C ILE A 231 -2.93 -11.44 -7.93
N PHE A 232 -2.04 -11.81 -7.01
CA PHE A 232 -0.61 -11.82 -7.26
C PHE A 232 -0.20 -12.92 -8.21
N GLU A 233 -0.72 -14.13 -8.01
CA GLU A 233 -0.54 -15.24 -8.93
C GLU A 233 -1.08 -14.89 -10.33
N PHE A 234 -2.20 -14.18 -10.40
CA PHE A 234 -2.73 -13.71 -11.68
C PHE A 234 -1.84 -12.66 -12.36
N ILE A 235 -1.28 -11.70 -11.62
CA ILE A 235 -0.45 -10.62 -12.18
C ILE A 235 1.00 -11.05 -12.44
N TYR A 236 1.52 -12.05 -11.71
CA TYR A 236 2.94 -12.43 -11.72
C TYR A 236 3.22 -13.90 -12.07
N GLY A 237 2.20 -14.76 -12.12
CA GLY A 237 2.32 -16.18 -12.42
C GLY A 237 2.36 -16.50 -13.92
#